data_AF-A0A7C4XF58-F1
#
_entry.id   AF-A0A7C4XF58-F1
#
_cell.length_a   1.000
_cell.length_b   1.000
_cell.length_c   1.000
_cell.angle_alpha   90.00
_cell.angle_beta   90.00
_cell.angle_gamma   90.00
#
_symmetry.space_group_name_H-M   'P 1'
#
loop_
_entity.id
_entity.type
_entity.pdbx_description
1 polymer ?
#
loop_
_entity_poly.entity_id
_entity_poly.type
_entity_poly.pdbx_seq_one_letter_code
_entity_poly.pdbx_strand_id
1 'polypeptide(L)'
;MAKISDLFTFEKDRELFWENHILFREALFSCRTEEQVECAVAFARYLSKVGITSENHWLFLRLLYSNNPWVIDELLYERDPRLLFSTVPPYRELADAAFNALYARHPEEIYEKALLSFLGIIENTYFDPDDGYRIRKITIADINTLGKFLIKHEPQEHPQNFLILDILDKLAHLGEYYQEQDKFILSNHAFRVRYAYFDSTRDLVDAIPHTLLVRLADKHQRDPDFEYAELLIKRRTRKRDERGRFVKETAPLPEPMPEKKINAEIEQGLAKTNQNKQNLINSNKVTKTVAQKTSAKSRKDTGTPKKQSVSKTSKKKKQ
;
A
#
# COMPACT_ATOMS: atom_id res chain seq x y z
N MET A 1 36.10 29.34 -17.29
CA MET A 1 34.81 28.63 -17.45
C MET A 1 35.03 27.22 -16.94
N ALA A 2 34.51 26.88 -15.76
CA ALA A 2 34.55 25.49 -15.28
C ALA A 2 33.73 24.62 -16.24
N LYS A 3 34.26 23.47 -16.64
CA LYS A 3 33.54 22.56 -17.54
C LYS A 3 32.34 22.01 -16.79
N ILE A 4 31.16 22.04 -17.42
CA ILE A 4 29.90 21.52 -16.86
C ILE A 4 30.05 20.03 -16.47
N SER A 5 30.98 19.29 -17.09
CA SER A 5 31.35 17.92 -16.71
C SER A 5 31.84 17.79 -15.26
N ASP A 6 32.45 18.82 -14.70
CA ASP A 6 33.06 18.75 -13.38
C ASP A 6 32.03 18.99 -12.26
N LEU A 7 30.78 19.33 -12.60
CA LEU A 7 29.70 19.53 -11.63
C LEU A 7 29.01 18.22 -11.20
N PHE A 8 29.15 17.14 -11.98
CA PHE A 8 28.48 15.85 -11.74
C PHE A 8 29.50 14.72 -11.48
N THR A 9 30.52 15.02 -10.67
CA THR A 9 31.47 13.99 -10.20
C THR A 9 30.88 13.24 -9.01
N PHE A 10 31.09 11.93 -8.96
CA PHE A 10 30.61 11.08 -7.86
C PHE A 10 30.99 11.61 -6.47
N GLU A 11 32.19 12.19 -6.33
CA GLU A 11 32.64 12.81 -5.08
C GLU A 11 31.74 13.98 -4.65
N LYS A 12 31.32 14.82 -5.60
CA LYS A 12 30.42 15.96 -5.32
C LYS A 12 29.02 15.50 -4.99
N ASP A 13 28.50 14.47 -5.66
CA ASP A 13 27.20 13.89 -5.33
C ASP A 13 27.21 13.28 -3.92
N ARG A 14 28.31 12.64 -3.53
CA ARG A 14 28.51 12.12 -2.16
C ARG A 14 28.57 13.25 -1.14
N GLU A 15 29.28 14.35 -1.42
CA GLU A 15 29.30 15.54 -0.58
C GLU A 15 27.91 16.14 -0.42
N LEU A 16 27.18 16.34 -1.53
CA LEU A 16 25.80 16.84 -1.50
C LEU A 16 24.87 15.93 -0.69
N PHE A 17 25.01 14.61 -0.82
CA PHE A 17 24.24 13.66 -0.03
C PHE A 17 24.56 13.80 1.46
N TRP A 18 25.83 13.95 1.81
CA TRP A 18 26.27 14.12 3.20
C TRP A 18 25.79 15.43 3.79
N GLU A 19 25.86 16.53 3.04
CA GLU A 19 25.39 17.85 3.50
C GLU A 19 23.87 17.88 3.69
N ASN A 20 23.12 17.16 2.85
CA ASN A 20 21.65 17.18 2.84
C ASN A 20 21.01 15.93 3.48
N HIS A 21 21.78 15.06 4.14
CA HIS A 21 21.29 13.77 4.65
C HIS A 21 20.09 13.91 5.61
N ILE A 22 20.00 15.01 6.37
CA ILE A 22 18.89 15.27 7.30
C ILE A 22 17.58 15.48 6.52
N LEU A 23 17.63 16.26 5.44
CA LEU A 23 16.47 16.52 4.58
C LEU A 23 15.98 15.24 3.92
N PHE A 24 16.90 14.42 3.40
CA PHE A 24 16.55 13.12 2.83
C PHE A 24 15.96 12.18 3.87
N ARG A 25 16.53 12.15 5.08
CA ARG A 25 16.00 11.35 6.18
C ARG A 25 14.59 11.77 6.57
N GLU A 26 14.32 13.07 6.62
CA GLU A 26 12.99 13.59 6.93
C GLU A 26 11.99 13.29 5.81
N ALA A 27 12.38 13.50 4.56
CA ALA A 27 11.55 13.21 3.40
C ALA A 27 11.15 11.73 3.30
N LEU A 28 12.07 10.82 3.63
CA LEU A 28 11.87 9.37 3.46
C LEU A 28 11.23 8.68 4.67
N PHE A 29 11.46 9.16 5.90
CA PHE A 29 11.10 8.39 7.09
C PHE A 29 10.12 9.08 8.05
N SER A 30 9.82 10.37 7.87
CA SER A 30 8.91 11.08 8.79
C SER A 30 7.44 10.83 8.50
N CYS A 31 7.05 10.67 7.23
CA CYS A 31 5.67 10.41 6.79
C CYS A 31 4.62 11.35 7.42
N ARG A 32 4.97 12.62 7.68
CA ARG A 32 4.09 13.62 8.33
C ARG A 32 3.22 14.38 7.33
N THR A 33 3.69 14.49 6.08
CA THR A 33 2.96 15.11 4.97
C THR A 33 2.71 14.08 3.88
N GLU A 34 1.76 14.36 2.99
CA GLU A 34 1.37 13.47 1.88
C GLU A 34 2.57 13.21 0.95
N GLU A 35 3.36 14.24 0.65
CA GLU A 35 4.55 14.12 -0.21
C GLU A 35 5.64 13.25 0.42
N GLN A 36 5.80 13.31 1.76
CA GLN A 36 6.71 12.43 2.48
C GLN A 36 6.24 10.97 2.41
N VAL A 37 4.93 10.72 2.50
CA VAL A 37 4.37 9.36 2.34
C VAL A 37 4.64 8.86 0.93
N GLU A 38 4.43 9.67 -0.09
CA GLU A 38 4.71 9.29 -1.49
C GLU A 38 6.18 9.00 -1.75
N CYS A 39 7.08 9.82 -1.20
CA CYS A 39 8.52 9.60 -1.28
C CYS A 39 8.91 8.29 -0.58
N ALA A 40 8.39 8.06 0.63
CA ALA A 40 8.60 6.82 1.37
C ALA A 40 8.07 5.59 0.63
N VAL A 41 6.88 5.67 0.02
CA VAL A 41 6.29 4.60 -0.80
C VAL A 41 7.14 4.31 -2.03
N ALA A 42 7.58 5.34 -2.76
CA ALA A 42 8.43 5.17 -3.92
C ALA A 42 9.77 4.51 -3.55
N PHE A 43 10.35 4.90 -2.41
CA PHE A 43 11.58 4.32 -1.89
C PHE A 43 11.40 2.89 -1.37
N ALA A 44 10.32 2.62 -0.64
CA ALA A 44 9.96 1.27 -0.17
C ALA A 44 9.84 0.28 -1.34
N ARG A 45 9.23 0.73 -2.44
CA ARG A 45 9.14 -0.06 -3.68
C ARG A 45 10.50 -0.33 -4.30
N TYR A 46 11.40 0.66 -4.31
CA TYR A 46 12.76 0.45 -4.79
C TYR A 46 13.48 -0.60 -3.94
N LEU A 47 13.43 -0.46 -2.61
CA LEU A 47 14.02 -1.44 -1.68
C LEU A 47 13.41 -2.84 -1.83
N SER A 48 12.10 -2.94 -2.03
CA SER A 48 11.44 -4.22 -2.26
C SER A 48 12.04 -4.96 -3.47
N LYS A 49 12.41 -4.24 -4.53
CA LYS A 49 13.09 -4.81 -5.71
C LYS A 49 14.54 -5.18 -5.47
N VAL A 50 15.28 -4.35 -4.72
CA VAL A 50 16.68 -4.63 -4.36
C VAL A 50 16.77 -5.89 -3.50
N GLY A 51 15.79 -6.09 -2.62
CA GLY A 51 15.79 -7.17 -1.65
C GLY A 51 16.58 -6.79 -0.40
N ILE A 52 16.31 -7.54 0.67
CA ILE A 52 17.00 -7.34 1.95
C ILE A 52 18.36 -8.03 1.93
N THR A 53 19.37 -7.35 2.47
CA THR A 53 20.73 -7.82 2.67
C THR A 53 21.20 -7.43 4.07
N SER A 54 22.28 -8.04 4.56
CA SER A 54 22.88 -7.70 5.85
C SER A 54 23.44 -6.27 5.92
N GLU A 55 23.52 -5.56 4.79
CA GLU A 55 24.00 -4.18 4.72
C GLU A 55 22.85 -3.16 4.72
N ASN A 56 21.67 -3.55 4.20
CA ASN A 56 20.55 -2.63 3.98
C ASN A 56 19.35 -2.86 4.90
N HIS A 57 19.35 -3.91 5.73
CA HIS A 57 18.21 -4.29 6.58
C HIS A 57 17.78 -3.19 7.56
N TRP A 58 18.70 -2.32 7.99
CA TRP A 58 18.37 -1.15 8.81
C TRP A 58 17.45 -0.15 8.09
N LEU A 59 17.54 -0.03 6.75
CA LEU A 59 16.62 0.79 5.97
C LEU A 59 15.22 0.19 5.94
N PHE A 60 15.12 -1.14 5.79
CA PHE A 60 13.85 -1.86 5.90
C PHE A 60 13.22 -1.67 7.28
N LEU A 61 14.02 -1.86 8.33
CA LEU A 61 13.57 -1.69 9.70
C LEU A 61 13.10 -0.24 9.95
N ARG A 62 13.84 0.74 9.44
CA ARG A 62 13.47 2.16 9.57
C ARG A 62 12.14 2.50 8.88
N LEU A 63 11.85 1.90 7.72
CA LEU A 63 10.55 2.06 7.07
C LEU A 63 9.43 1.35 7.82
N LEU A 64 9.68 0.17 8.41
CA LEU A 64 8.69 -0.50 9.26
C LEU A 64 8.34 0.33 10.50
N TYR A 65 9.33 1.00 11.09
CA TYR A 65 9.12 1.92 12.22
C TYR A 65 8.17 3.09 11.91
N SER A 66 8.04 3.48 10.63
CA SER A 66 7.08 4.50 10.23
C SER A 66 5.63 4.10 10.51
N ASN A 67 5.36 2.79 10.60
CA ASN A 67 4.03 2.21 10.81
C ASN A 67 2.98 2.64 9.77
N ASN A 68 3.37 3.21 8.64
CA ASN A 68 2.44 3.65 7.63
C ASN A 68 2.04 2.46 6.73
N PRO A 69 0.75 2.07 6.66
CA PRO A 69 0.31 0.91 5.88
C PRO A 69 0.68 0.99 4.40
N TRP A 70 0.60 2.17 3.79
CA TRP A 70 0.94 2.36 2.37
C TRP A 70 2.41 2.07 2.08
N VAL A 71 3.29 2.52 2.97
CA VAL A 71 4.74 2.30 2.88
C VAL A 71 5.06 0.83 3.11
N ILE A 72 4.49 0.23 4.15
CA ILE A 72 4.77 -1.15 4.56
C ILE A 72 4.27 -2.16 3.52
N ASP A 73 3.07 -1.93 2.98
CA ASP A 73 2.52 -2.75 1.91
C ASP A 73 3.40 -2.74 0.65
N GLU A 74 3.99 -1.59 0.30
CA GLU A 74 4.86 -1.49 -0.87
C GLU A 74 6.27 -2.03 -0.58
N LEU A 75 6.71 -1.99 0.68
CA LEU A 75 7.95 -2.60 1.12
C LEU A 75 7.88 -4.13 1.03
N LEU A 76 6.81 -4.72 1.58
CA LEU A 76 6.58 -6.16 1.64
C LEU A 76 6.08 -6.72 0.31
N TYR A 77 5.22 -5.96 -0.38
CA TYR A 77 4.56 -6.36 -1.60
C TYR A 77 3.80 -7.69 -1.45
N GLU A 78 4.29 -8.79 -2.04
CA GLU A 78 3.72 -10.14 -1.97
C GLU A 78 4.44 -11.06 -0.98
N ARG A 79 5.49 -10.55 -0.30
CA ARG A 79 6.28 -11.35 0.64
C ARG A 79 5.56 -11.53 1.97
N ASP A 80 5.76 -12.68 2.59
CA ASP A 80 5.33 -12.92 3.96
C ASP A 80 6.09 -11.97 4.91
N PRO A 81 5.39 -11.10 5.67
CA PRO A 81 6.01 -10.20 6.62
C PRO A 81 6.89 -10.91 7.65
N ARG A 82 6.49 -12.11 8.11
CA ARG A 82 7.22 -12.91 9.10
C ARG A 82 8.62 -13.26 8.61
N LEU A 83 8.76 -13.55 7.33
CA LEU A 83 10.01 -14.01 6.73
C LEU A 83 10.90 -12.86 6.23
N LEU A 84 10.48 -11.61 6.38
CA LEU A 84 11.18 -10.46 5.82
C LEU A 84 12.66 -10.41 6.25
N PHE A 85 12.98 -10.70 7.52
CA PHE A 85 14.34 -10.66 8.05
C PHE A 85 15.00 -12.04 8.20
N SER A 86 14.39 -13.10 7.66
CA SER A 86 14.92 -14.47 7.80
C SER A 86 16.32 -14.67 7.20
N THR A 87 16.70 -13.84 6.24
CA THR A 87 18.03 -13.88 5.59
C THR A 87 19.11 -13.16 6.38
N VAL A 88 18.72 -12.34 7.38
CA VAL A 88 19.65 -11.60 8.22
C VAL A 88 19.90 -12.42 9.49
N PRO A 89 21.16 -12.73 9.84
CA PRO A 89 21.45 -13.46 11.06
C PRO A 89 20.96 -12.66 12.27
N PRO A 90 20.37 -13.31 13.29
CA PRO A 90 19.92 -12.60 14.48
C PRO A 90 21.12 -12.08 15.28
N TYR A 91 21.03 -10.83 15.72
CA TYR A 91 22.03 -10.20 16.60
C TYR A 91 21.34 -9.20 17.52
N ARG A 92 22.04 -8.81 18.59
CA ARG A 92 21.44 -8.11 19.74
C ARG A 92 20.71 -6.83 19.35
N GLU A 93 21.32 -5.97 18.56
CA GLU A 93 20.78 -4.65 18.22
C GLU A 93 19.52 -4.76 17.35
N LEU A 94 19.43 -5.79 16.50
CA LEU A 94 18.23 -6.05 15.69
C LEU A 94 17.06 -6.50 16.56
N ALA A 95 17.30 -7.39 17.52
CA ALA A 95 16.30 -7.78 18.51
C ALA A 95 15.89 -6.58 19.38
N ASP A 96 16.86 -5.78 19.85
CA ASP A 96 16.64 -4.52 20.60
C ASP A 96 15.72 -3.57 19.86
N ALA A 97 15.97 -3.35 18.58
CA ALA A 97 15.07 -2.57 17.76
C ALA A 97 13.67 -3.19 17.66
N ALA A 98 13.54 -4.49 17.38
CA ALA A 98 12.22 -5.13 17.30
C ALA A 98 11.40 -4.97 18.59
N PHE A 99 11.97 -5.25 19.76
CA PHE A 99 11.28 -5.04 21.03
C PHE A 99 11.01 -3.56 21.31
N ASN A 100 11.94 -2.65 21.01
CA ASN A 100 11.71 -1.22 21.17
C ASN A 100 10.53 -0.72 20.33
N ALA A 101 10.34 -1.27 19.12
CA ALA A 101 9.15 -0.98 18.31
C ALA A 101 7.87 -1.47 19.00
N LEU A 102 7.91 -2.67 19.56
CA LEU A 102 6.77 -3.24 20.31
C LEU A 102 6.49 -2.47 21.61
N TYR A 103 7.52 -2.01 22.34
CA TYR A 103 7.37 -1.23 23.56
C TYR A 103 6.73 0.13 23.32
N ALA A 104 7.14 0.81 22.25
CA ALA A 104 6.71 2.16 21.94
C ALA A 104 5.24 2.26 21.49
N ARG A 105 4.61 1.14 21.13
CA ARG A 105 3.26 1.09 20.54
C ARG A 105 2.28 0.35 21.44
N HIS A 106 1.03 0.79 21.43
CA HIS A 106 -0.08 0.07 22.05
C HIS A 106 -0.64 -1.03 21.14
N PRO A 107 -1.36 -2.02 21.69
CA PRO A 107 -2.19 -2.91 20.88
C PRO A 107 -3.16 -2.09 20.00
N GLU A 108 -3.36 -2.54 18.75
CA GLU A 108 -4.12 -1.86 17.68
C GLU A 108 -3.51 -0.56 17.11
N GLU A 109 -2.45 -0.03 17.71
CA GLU A 109 -1.73 1.10 17.14
C GLU A 109 -0.80 0.66 16.01
N ILE A 110 -0.23 -0.55 16.13
CA ILE A 110 0.71 -1.09 15.16
C ILE A 110 -0.02 -1.74 13.98
N TYR A 111 0.42 -1.44 12.76
CA TYR A 111 -0.09 -2.09 11.56
C TYR A 111 0.28 -3.57 11.56
N GLU A 112 -0.69 -4.44 11.24
CA GLU A 112 -0.57 -5.89 11.39
C GLU A 112 0.68 -6.47 10.70
N LYS A 113 0.95 -6.09 9.45
CA LYS A 113 2.14 -6.59 8.73
C LYS A 113 3.45 -6.08 9.34
N ALA A 114 3.44 -4.88 9.92
CA ALA A 114 4.58 -4.36 10.66
C ALA A 114 4.85 -5.20 11.91
N LEU A 115 3.79 -5.47 12.68
CA LEU A 115 3.83 -6.32 13.86
C LEU A 115 4.37 -7.71 13.53
N LEU A 116 3.84 -8.37 12.50
CA LEU A 116 4.31 -9.68 12.04
C LEU A 116 5.79 -9.65 11.64
N SER A 117 6.26 -8.55 11.02
CA SER A 117 7.67 -8.39 10.68
C SER A 117 8.58 -8.29 11.92
N PHE A 118 8.17 -7.52 12.93
CA PHE A 118 8.91 -7.43 14.19
C PHE A 118 8.89 -8.74 14.98
N LEU A 119 7.75 -9.41 15.01
CA LEU A 119 7.62 -10.72 15.64
C LEU A 119 8.47 -11.78 14.91
N GLY A 120 8.58 -11.72 13.58
CA GLY A 120 9.47 -12.60 12.82
C GLY A 120 10.95 -12.43 13.18
N ILE A 121 11.40 -11.20 13.45
CA ILE A 121 12.76 -10.95 13.97
C ILE A 121 12.95 -11.63 15.34
N ILE A 122 11.97 -11.49 16.23
CA ILE A 122 12.02 -12.06 17.58
C ILE A 122 11.99 -13.58 17.50
N GLU A 123 11.13 -14.15 16.68
CA GLU A 123 11.04 -15.58 16.44
C GLU A 123 12.37 -16.15 15.93
N ASN A 124 12.99 -15.49 14.96
CA ASN A 124 14.30 -15.91 14.43
C ASN A 124 15.41 -15.81 15.50
N THR A 125 15.32 -14.81 16.39
CA THR A 125 16.29 -14.62 17.47
C THR A 125 16.18 -15.70 18.54
N TYR A 126 14.96 -16.11 18.89
CA TYR A 126 14.69 -17.14 19.91
C TYR A 126 14.20 -18.45 19.27
N PHE A 127 14.71 -18.78 18.09
CA PHE A 127 14.42 -20.06 17.45
C PHE A 127 14.86 -21.22 18.35
N ASP A 128 16.09 -21.13 18.88
CA ASP A 128 16.53 -21.83 20.07
C ASP A 128 16.49 -20.83 21.25
N PRO A 129 15.69 -21.08 22.30
CA PRO A 129 15.52 -20.12 23.39
C PRO A 129 16.82 -19.88 24.17
N ASP A 130 17.67 -20.90 24.35
CA ASP A 130 18.90 -20.78 25.14
C ASP A 130 19.98 -19.98 24.37
N ASP A 131 20.09 -20.20 23.06
CA ASP A 131 20.98 -19.39 22.20
C ASP A 131 20.46 -17.96 22.00
N GLY A 132 19.15 -17.80 21.83
CA GLY A 132 18.52 -16.47 21.79
C GLY A 132 18.79 -15.67 23.07
N TYR A 133 18.70 -16.32 24.23
CA TYR A 133 19.04 -15.71 25.53
C TYR A 133 20.51 -15.26 25.63
N ARG A 134 21.43 -15.97 24.96
CA ARG A 134 22.84 -15.57 24.87
C ARG A 134 23.04 -14.36 23.95
N ILE A 135 22.35 -14.30 22.82
CA ILE A 135 22.40 -13.15 21.89
C ILE A 135 21.86 -11.90 22.59
N ARG A 136 20.68 -12.03 23.21
CA ARG A 136 20.03 -10.98 23.98
C ARG A 136 19.26 -11.59 25.14
N LYS A 137 19.57 -11.15 26.36
CA LYS A 137 18.81 -11.55 27.54
C LYS A 137 17.37 -11.03 27.46
N ILE A 138 16.41 -11.95 27.57
CA ILE A 138 15.00 -11.61 27.66
C ILE A 138 14.61 -11.23 29.08
N THR A 139 13.67 -10.30 29.21
CA THR A 139 13.12 -9.85 30.50
C THR A 139 11.63 -10.18 30.63
N ILE A 140 11.09 -10.11 31.84
CA ILE A 140 9.64 -10.24 32.08
C ILE A 140 8.85 -9.17 31.30
N ALA A 141 9.41 -7.96 31.17
CA ALA A 141 8.80 -6.88 30.40
C ALA A 141 8.68 -7.23 28.91
N ASP A 142 9.67 -7.95 28.36
CA ASP A 142 9.66 -8.40 26.96
C ASP A 142 8.53 -9.40 26.74
N ILE A 143 8.38 -10.38 27.65
CA ILE A 143 7.31 -11.39 27.60
C ILE A 143 5.93 -10.75 27.72
N ASN A 144 5.76 -9.80 28.65
CA ASN A 144 4.51 -9.03 28.79
C ASN A 144 4.19 -8.22 27.52
N THR A 145 5.23 -7.70 26.87
CA THR A 145 5.11 -6.93 25.63
C THR A 145 4.76 -7.80 24.43
N LEU A 146 5.14 -9.08 24.42
CA LEU A 146 4.63 -10.04 23.44
C LEU A 146 3.16 -10.35 23.72
N GLY A 147 2.85 -10.70 24.97
CA GLY A 147 1.51 -11.10 25.38
C GLY A 147 0.45 -10.01 25.21
N LYS A 148 0.81 -8.72 25.31
CA LYS A 148 -0.17 -7.62 25.16
C LYS A 148 -0.81 -7.56 23.77
N PHE A 149 -0.14 -8.10 22.75
CA PHE A 149 -0.68 -8.18 21.40
C PHE A 149 -1.55 -9.43 21.18
N LEU A 150 -1.75 -10.30 22.17
CA LEU A 150 -2.68 -11.42 22.01
C LEU A 150 -4.13 -10.95 21.94
N ILE A 151 -4.88 -11.52 21.00
CA ILE A 151 -6.28 -11.21 20.76
C ILE A 151 -7.13 -12.40 21.23
N LYS A 152 -7.66 -12.33 22.46
CA LYS A 152 -8.38 -13.44 23.11
C LYS A 152 -9.66 -13.89 22.37
N HIS A 153 -10.29 -13.00 21.60
CA HIS A 153 -11.50 -13.34 20.83
C HIS A 153 -11.21 -14.00 19.49
N GLU A 154 -9.97 -13.90 19.00
CA GLU A 154 -9.55 -14.52 17.74
C GLU A 154 -8.97 -15.91 18.01
N PRO A 155 -9.10 -16.86 17.07
CA PRO A 155 -8.56 -18.20 17.24
C PRO A 155 -7.03 -18.18 17.25
N GLN A 156 -6.45 -19.30 17.70
CA GLN A 156 -4.99 -19.50 17.70
C GLN A 156 -4.38 -19.47 16.30
N GLU A 157 -5.18 -19.72 15.26
CA GLU A 157 -4.76 -19.75 13.85
C GLU A 157 -4.58 -18.34 13.26
N HIS A 158 -5.08 -17.30 13.95
CA HIS A 158 -4.89 -15.93 13.52
C HIS A 158 -3.38 -15.63 13.41
N PRO A 159 -2.86 -15.06 12.30
CA PRO A 159 -1.41 -14.95 12.05
C PRO A 159 -0.61 -14.35 13.22
N GLN A 160 -1.16 -13.29 13.82
CA GLN A 160 -0.60 -12.63 15.00
C GLN A 160 -0.60 -13.52 16.25
N ASN A 161 -1.72 -14.16 16.58
CA ASN A 161 -1.82 -15.04 17.76
C ASN A 161 -0.91 -16.25 17.59
N PHE A 162 -0.95 -16.89 16.42
CA PHE A 162 -0.11 -18.04 16.08
C PHE A 162 1.36 -17.75 16.36
N LEU A 163 1.87 -16.63 15.82
CA LEU A 163 3.28 -16.27 15.93
C LEU A 163 3.67 -15.92 17.37
N ILE A 164 2.84 -15.17 18.10
CA ILE A 164 3.12 -14.82 19.50
C ILE A 164 3.10 -16.09 20.38
N LEU A 165 2.11 -16.96 20.20
CA LEU A 165 1.97 -18.19 20.98
C LEU A 165 3.11 -19.16 20.70
N ASP A 166 3.60 -19.23 19.45
CA ASP A 166 4.78 -20.02 19.08
C ASP A 166 6.05 -19.50 19.75
N ILE A 167 6.27 -18.17 19.75
CA ILE A 167 7.40 -17.54 20.45
C ILE A 167 7.30 -17.83 21.96
N LEU A 168 6.12 -17.65 22.57
CA LEU A 168 5.92 -17.91 23.99
C LEU A 168 6.12 -19.38 24.35
N ASP A 169 5.76 -20.30 23.47
CA ASP A 169 5.99 -21.73 23.65
C ASP A 169 7.48 -22.07 23.63
N LYS A 170 8.23 -21.55 22.66
CA LYS A 170 9.71 -21.68 22.63
C LYS A 170 10.34 -21.10 23.90
N LEU A 171 9.92 -19.92 24.34
CA LEU A 171 10.42 -19.29 25.57
C LEU A 171 10.04 -20.07 26.83
N ALA A 172 8.94 -20.82 26.84
CA ALA A 172 8.59 -21.69 27.96
C ALA A 172 9.58 -22.86 28.14
N HIS A 173 10.35 -23.21 27.10
CA HIS A 173 11.42 -24.22 27.16
C HIS A 173 12.80 -23.60 27.49
N LEU A 174 12.85 -22.31 27.85
CA LEU A 174 14.10 -21.65 28.23
C LEU A 174 14.72 -22.29 29.50
N GLY A 175 16.00 -22.69 29.43
CA GLY A 175 16.72 -23.30 30.54
C GLY A 175 16.59 -24.82 30.61
N GLU A 176 16.12 -25.47 29.53
CA GLU A 176 16.08 -26.95 29.43
C GLU A 176 17.49 -27.56 29.52
N TYR A 177 18.50 -26.94 28.90
CA TYR A 177 19.87 -27.43 28.93
C TYR A 177 20.69 -26.94 30.14
N TYR A 178 20.47 -25.68 30.54
CA TYR A 178 21.22 -25.03 31.62
C TYR A 178 20.23 -24.46 32.65
N GLN A 179 20.08 -25.18 33.76
CA GLN A 179 19.16 -24.83 34.84
C GLN A 179 19.68 -23.63 35.65
N GLU A 180 19.48 -22.44 35.11
CA GLU A 180 19.67 -21.18 35.81
C GLU A 180 18.33 -20.72 36.39
N GLN A 181 18.35 -20.21 37.63
CA GLN A 181 17.12 -19.75 38.31
C GLN A 181 16.42 -18.63 37.53
N ASP A 182 17.18 -17.72 36.93
CA ASP A 182 16.65 -16.60 36.14
C ASP A 182 15.88 -17.09 34.90
N LYS A 183 16.43 -18.10 34.20
CA LYS A 183 15.80 -18.72 33.02
C LYS A 183 14.50 -19.41 33.40
N PHE A 184 14.48 -20.13 34.52
CA PHE A 184 13.28 -20.80 35.02
C PHE A 184 12.16 -19.80 35.36
N ILE A 185 12.48 -18.65 35.94
CA ILE A 185 11.48 -17.60 36.22
C ILE A 185 10.86 -17.09 34.92
N LEU A 186 11.69 -16.83 33.90
CA LEU A 186 11.25 -16.33 32.59
C LEU A 186 10.41 -17.36 31.84
N SER A 187 10.85 -18.62 31.81
CA SER A 187 10.11 -19.75 31.23
C SER A 187 8.73 -19.90 31.85
N ASN A 188 8.64 -19.92 33.19
CA ASN A 188 7.36 -20.01 33.88
C ASN A 188 6.44 -18.82 33.58
N HIS A 189 7.02 -17.62 33.44
CA HIS A 189 6.24 -16.43 33.11
C HIS A 189 5.67 -16.49 31.68
N ALA A 190 6.49 -16.91 30.69
CA ALA A 190 6.03 -17.15 29.33
C ALA A 190 4.91 -18.20 29.27
N PHE A 191 5.07 -19.30 30.02
CA PHE A 191 4.04 -20.34 30.16
C PHE A 191 2.74 -19.79 30.73
N ARG A 192 2.78 -18.97 31.79
CA ARG A 192 1.59 -18.36 32.39
C ARG A 192 0.84 -17.45 31.43
N VAL A 193 1.56 -16.62 30.68
CA VAL A 193 0.95 -15.74 29.66
C VAL A 193 0.27 -16.56 28.57
N ARG A 194 0.95 -17.59 28.06
CA ARG A 194 0.39 -18.51 27.06
C ARG A 194 -0.84 -19.26 27.60
N TYR A 195 -0.77 -19.76 28.84
CA TYR A 195 -1.89 -20.47 29.48
C TYR A 195 -3.10 -19.56 29.70
N ALA A 196 -2.90 -18.29 30.08
CA ALA A 196 -3.98 -17.32 30.25
C ALA A 196 -4.73 -17.00 28.94
N TYR A 197 -4.13 -17.25 27.77
CA TYR A 197 -4.82 -17.15 26.49
C TYR A 197 -5.75 -18.35 26.23
N PHE A 198 -5.29 -19.57 26.52
CA PHE A 198 -6.07 -20.80 26.26
C PHE A 198 -7.16 -21.08 27.28
N ASP A 199 -6.98 -20.61 28.52
CA ASP A 199 -7.94 -20.83 29.60
C ASP A 199 -9.13 -19.87 29.45
N SER A 200 -10.33 -20.42 29.24
CA SER A 200 -11.56 -19.62 29.16
C SER A 200 -11.94 -18.98 30.49
N THR A 201 -11.44 -19.50 31.61
CA THR A 201 -11.75 -19.02 32.96
C THR A 201 -10.82 -17.89 33.44
N ARG A 202 -9.67 -17.68 32.78
CA ARG A 202 -8.68 -16.67 33.15
C ARG A 202 -8.61 -15.58 32.12
N ASP A 203 -8.34 -14.35 32.54
CA ASP A 203 -8.12 -13.23 31.63
C ASP A 203 -6.63 -12.95 31.46
N LEU A 204 -6.26 -12.34 30.33
CA LEU A 204 -4.88 -11.90 30.09
C LEU A 204 -4.40 -10.89 31.16
N VAL A 205 -5.34 -10.20 31.81
CA VAL A 205 -5.09 -9.28 32.93
C VAL A 205 -4.51 -10.00 34.16
N ASP A 206 -4.76 -11.29 34.31
CA ASP A 206 -4.23 -12.10 35.43
C ASP A 206 -2.73 -12.39 35.27
N ALA A 207 -2.23 -12.38 34.03
CA ALA A 207 -0.82 -12.66 33.72
C ALA A 207 -0.02 -11.41 33.33
N ILE A 208 -0.68 -10.40 32.75
CA ILE A 208 -0.05 -9.19 32.21
C ILE A 208 -0.62 -7.95 32.91
N PRO A 209 0.22 -6.97 33.30
CA PRO A 209 -0.24 -5.72 33.87
C PRO A 209 -1.29 -5.03 33.00
N HIS A 210 -2.41 -4.63 33.59
CA HIS A 210 -3.54 -4.02 32.89
C HIS A 210 -3.16 -2.78 32.06
N THR A 211 -2.16 -2.01 32.50
CA THR A 211 -1.67 -0.82 31.80
C THR A 211 -1.14 -1.11 30.39
N LEU A 212 -0.65 -2.32 30.14
CA LEU A 212 -0.14 -2.74 28.83
C LEU A 212 -1.24 -3.21 27.88
N LEU A 213 -2.42 -3.54 28.40
CA LEU A 213 -3.55 -4.09 27.63
C LEU A 213 -4.48 -3.01 27.06
N VAL A 214 -4.20 -1.73 27.34
CA VAL A 214 -4.98 -0.61 26.82
C VAL A 214 -4.78 -0.51 25.31
N ARG A 215 -5.87 -0.67 24.56
CA ARG A 215 -5.91 -0.57 23.10
C ARG A 215 -6.10 0.87 22.67
N LEU A 216 -5.26 1.35 21.77
CA LEU A 216 -5.33 2.71 21.22
C LEU A 216 -5.18 2.64 19.71
N ALA A 217 -6.13 3.24 19.00
CA ALA A 217 -6.03 3.38 17.54
C ALA A 217 -4.91 4.36 17.16
N ASP A 218 -4.22 4.10 16.05
CA ASP A 218 -3.21 5.01 15.51
C ASP A 218 -3.86 6.31 15.04
N LYS A 219 -3.47 7.44 15.65
CA LYS A 219 -3.98 8.78 15.31
C LYS A 219 -3.07 9.53 14.34
N HIS A 220 -1.88 9.02 14.05
CA HIS A 220 -0.85 9.73 13.32
C HIS A 220 -0.63 9.22 11.89
N GLN A 221 -1.49 8.32 11.42
CA GLN A 221 -1.44 7.85 10.04
C GLN A 221 -1.82 8.98 9.07
N ARG A 222 -0.98 9.17 8.05
CA ARG A 222 -1.23 10.04 6.91
C ARG A 222 -1.37 9.19 5.66
N ASP A 223 -2.43 9.46 4.92
CA ASP A 223 -2.62 8.86 3.61
C ASP A 223 -1.86 9.68 2.55
N PRO A 224 -1.42 9.07 1.45
CA PRO A 224 -0.90 9.81 0.30
C PRO A 224 -2.03 10.59 -0.39
N ASP A 225 -1.68 11.45 -1.35
CA ASP A 225 -2.67 12.14 -2.16
C ASP A 225 -3.62 11.13 -2.84
N PHE A 226 -4.86 11.54 -3.07
CA PHE A 226 -5.91 10.68 -3.59
C PHE A 226 -5.54 10.09 -4.96
N GLU A 227 -4.98 10.91 -5.86
CA GLU A 227 -4.56 10.44 -7.19
C GLU A 227 -3.45 9.38 -7.07
N TYR A 228 -2.52 9.59 -6.13
CA TYR A 228 -1.45 8.64 -5.87
C TYR A 228 -1.97 7.34 -5.26
N ALA A 229 -2.88 7.43 -4.29
CA ALA A 229 -3.54 6.29 -3.65
C ALA A 229 -4.25 5.41 -4.69
N GLU A 230 -5.00 6.02 -5.62
CA GLU A 230 -5.63 5.30 -6.72
C GLU A 230 -4.62 4.56 -7.59
N LEU A 231 -3.49 5.20 -7.91
CA LEU A 231 -2.43 4.58 -8.71
C LEU A 231 -1.79 3.38 -7.99
N LEU A 232 -1.68 3.43 -6.66
CA LEU A 232 -1.22 2.30 -5.85
C LEU A 232 -2.23 1.16 -5.86
N ILE A 233 -3.52 1.45 -5.64
CA ILE A 233 -4.58 0.44 -5.66
C ILE A 233 -4.65 -0.23 -7.03
N LYS A 234 -4.70 0.56 -8.11
CA LYS A 234 -4.67 0.08 -9.51
C LYS A 234 -3.45 -0.78 -9.79
N ARG A 235 -2.34 -0.59 -9.08
CA ARG A 235 -1.12 -1.39 -9.25
C ARG A 235 -1.19 -2.70 -8.48
N ARG A 236 -1.71 -2.69 -7.25
CA ARG A 236 -1.89 -3.89 -6.41
C ARG A 236 -2.88 -4.86 -7.02
N THR A 237 -3.91 -4.36 -7.70
CA THR A 237 -4.92 -5.19 -8.37
C THR A 237 -4.47 -5.75 -9.72
N ARG A 238 -3.36 -5.27 -10.30
CA ARG A 238 -2.85 -5.83 -11.57
C ARG A 238 -2.43 -7.27 -11.35
N LYS A 239 -3.18 -8.18 -11.99
CA LYS A 239 -2.86 -9.60 -11.99
C LYS A 239 -1.48 -9.82 -12.60
N ARG A 240 -0.71 -10.69 -11.95
CA ARG A 240 0.51 -11.25 -12.49
C ARG A 240 0.19 -12.63 -13.07
N ASP A 241 0.80 -12.94 -14.22
CA ASP A 241 0.81 -14.31 -14.74
C ASP A 241 1.57 -15.24 -13.77
N GLU A 242 1.43 -16.55 -13.95
CA GLU A 242 2.20 -17.60 -13.22
C GLU A 242 3.73 -17.39 -13.30
N ARG A 243 4.19 -16.64 -14.29
CA ARG A 243 5.60 -16.26 -14.48
C ARG A 243 5.99 -14.93 -13.83
N GLY A 244 5.13 -14.36 -12.99
CA GLY A 244 5.34 -13.08 -12.30
C GLY A 244 5.35 -11.86 -13.21
N ARG A 245 4.94 -11.99 -14.48
CA ARG A 245 4.85 -10.88 -15.43
C ARG A 245 3.52 -10.18 -15.27
N PHE A 246 3.50 -8.85 -15.41
CA PHE A 246 2.25 -8.10 -15.45
C PHE A 246 1.47 -8.49 -16.70
N VAL A 247 0.27 -9.03 -16.51
CA VAL A 247 -0.65 -9.26 -17.62
C VAL A 247 -1.08 -7.88 -18.10
N LYS A 248 -0.82 -7.56 -19.36
CA LYS A 248 -1.40 -6.37 -19.96
C LYS A 248 -2.89 -6.63 -19.98
N GLU A 249 -3.64 -5.92 -19.14
CA GLU A 249 -5.11 -5.92 -19.19
C GLU A 249 -5.47 -5.64 -20.66
N THR A 250 -5.92 -6.69 -21.36
CA THR A 250 -6.53 -6.50 -22.66
C THR A 250 -7.72 -5.61 -22.37
N ALA A 251 -7.67 -4.38 -22.89
CA ALA A 251 -8.75 -3.41 -22.74
C ALA A 251 -10.07 -4.18 -22.95
N PRO A 252 -11.05 -4.03 -22.05
CA PRO A 252 -12.30 -4.78 -22.15
C PRO A 252 -12.76 -4.67 -23.59
N LEU A 253 -12.86 -5.82 -24.27
CA LEU A 253 -13.37 -5.88 -25.62
C LEU A 253 -14.66 -5.05 -25.60
N PRO A 254 -14.81 -4.05 -26.49
CA PRO A 254 -16.01 -3.22 -26.49
C PRO A 254 -17.20 -4.18 -26.45
N GLU A 255 -18.05 -4.03 -25.43
CA GLU A 255 -19.18 -4.95 -25.24
C GLU A 255 -19.85 -5.11 -26.60
N PRO A 256 -20.07 -6.36 -27.07
CA PRO A 256 -20.70 -6.57 -28.35
C PRO A 256 -21.98 -5.75 -28.33
N MET A 257 -22.09 -4.79 -29.26
CA MET A 257 -23.22 -3.87 -29.29
C MET A 257 -24.48 -4.71 -29.17
N PRO A 258 -25.41 -4.39 -28.24
CA PRO A 258 -26.56 -5.23 -27.98
C PRO A 258 -27.25 -5.51 -29.32
N GLU A 259 -27.41 -6.79 -29.66
CA GLU A 259 -27.85 -7.28 -30.99
C GLU A 259 -29.12 -6.58 -31.50
N LYS A 260 -29.92 -6.03 -30.58
CA LYS A 260 -31.09 -5.20 -30.87
C LYS A 260 -30.78 -3.92 -31.67
N LYS A 261 -29.60 -3.29 -31.50
CA LYS A 261 -29.21 -2.11 -32.30
C LYS A 261 -28.78 -2.49 -33.72
N ILE A 262 -28.12 -3.64 -33.88
CA ILE A 262 -27.65 -4.13 -35.17
C ILE A 262 -28.86 -4.50 -36.05
N ASN A 263 -29.85 -5.18 -35.49
CA ASN A 263 -31.07 -5.52 -36.23
C ASN A 263 -31.91 -4.28 -36.57
N ALA A 264 -31.99 -3.29 -35.67
CA ALA A 264 -32.71 -2.04 -35.94
C ALA A 264 -32.03 -1.19 -37.04
N GLU A 265 -30.70 -1.15 -37.09
CA GLU A 265 -29.96 -0.45 -38.15
C GLU A 265 -30.04 -1.18 -39.50
N ILE A 266 -30.04 -2.52 -39.50
CA ILE A 266 -30.23 -3.33 -40.70
C ILE A 266 -31.66 -3.16 -41.25
N GLU A 267 -32.68 -3.16 -40.40
CA GLU A 267 -34.07 -2.91 -40.81
C GLU A 267 -34.27 -1.48 -41.34
N GLN A 268 -33.67 -0.48 -40.71
CA GLN A 268 -33.72 0.91 -41.18
C GLN A 268 -32.94 1.11 -42.50
N GLY A 269 -31.84 0.38 -42.71
CA GLY A 269 -31.09 0.38 -43.97
C GLY A 269 -31.85 -0.28 -45.12
N LEU A 270 -32.52 -1.41 -44.86
CA LEU A 270 -33.34 -2.12 -45.85
C LEU A 270 -34.60 -1.32 -46.22
N ALA A 271 -35.22 -0.64 -45.26
CA ALA A 271 -36.38 0.24 -45.51
C ALA A 271 -36.02 1.43 -46.42
N LYS A 272 -34.86 2.08 -46.20
CA LYS A 272 -34.39 3.20 -47.04
C LYS A 272 -34.00 2.75 -48.46
N THR A 273 -33.46 1.53 -48.60
CA THR A 273 -33.08 0.97 -49.91
C THR A 273 -34.30 0.63 -50.76
N ASN A 274 -35.39 0.17 -50.15
CA ASN A 274 -36.65 -0.08 -50.85
C ASN A 274 -37.40 1.21 -51.25
N GLN A 275 -37.35 2.26 -50.43
CA GLN A 275 -37.91 3.57 -50.80
C GLN A 275 -37.15 4.21 -51.98
N ASN A 276 -35.82 4.09 -52.04
CA ASN A 276 -35.05 4.59 -53.17
C ASN A 276 -35.31 3.82 -54.48
N LYS A 277 -35.55 2.50 -54.42
CA LYS A 277 -35.95 1.72 -55.60
C LYS A 277 -37.36 2.10 -56.11
N GLN A 278 -38.32 2.37 -55.23
CA GLN A 278 -39.65 2.86 -55.63
C GLN A 278 -39.61 4.28 -56.21
N ASN A 279 -38.75 5.15 -55.67
CA ASN A 279 -38.58 6.51 -56.20
C ASN A 279 -37.92 6.52 -57.59
N LEU A 280 -36.98 5.61 -57.88
CA LEU A 280 -36.40 5.44 -59.23
C LEU A 280 -37.40 4.93 -60.28
N ILE A 281 -38.34 4.08 -59.85
CA ILE A 281 -39.40 3.57 -60.75
C ILE A 281 -40.42 4.67 -61.06
N ASN A 282 -40.71 5.54 -60.09
CA ASN A 282 -41.64 6.66 -60.27
C ASN A 282 -41.01 7.84 -61.04
N SER A 283 -39.71 8.11 -60.91
CA SER A 283 -39.03 9.17 -61.67
C SER A 283 -38.96 8.89 -63.18
N ASN A 284 -38.93 7.62 -63.59
CA ASN A 284 -38.94 7.23 -65.01
C ASN A 284 -40.33 7.32 -65.66
N LYS A 285 -41.42 7.49 -64.89
CA LYS A 285 -42.76 7.77 -65.43
C LYS A 285 -43.05 9.26 -65.62
N VAL A 286 -42.31 10.15 -64.95
CA VAL A 286 -42.58 11.60 -64.98
C VAL A 286 -41.76 12.33 -66.04
N THR A 287 -40.65 11.76 -66.53
CA THR A 287 -39.78 12.40 -67.54
C THR A 287 -40.28 12.36 -68.99
N LYS A 288 -41.51 11.87 -69.26
CA LYS A 288 -42.17 12.00 -70.59
C LYS A 288 -43.17 13.15 -70.70
N THR A 289 -43.37 13.91 -69.63
CA THR A 289 -44.26 15.08 -69.61
C THR A 289 -43.49 16.19 -68.92
N VAL A 290 -43.65 17.46 -69.32
CA VAL A 290 -42.85 18.60 -68.83
C VAL A 290 -41.51 18.79 -69.55
N ALA A 291 -41.51 18.67 -70.88
CA ALA A 291 -40.72 19.53 -71.74
C ALA A 291 -41.61 20.70 -72.22
N GLN A 292 -41.97 21.61 -71.31
CA GLN A 292 -42.56 22.92 -71.64
C GLN A 292 -42.67 23.76 -70.36
N LYS A 293 -42.33 25.05 -70.50
CA LYS A 293 -42.46 26.17 -69.53
C LYS A 293 -41.20 26.49 -68.71
N THR A 294 -40.35 27.40 -69.22
CA THR A 294 -40.37 28.88 -69.01
C THR A 294 -39.99 29.26 -67.58
N SER A 295 -38.77 29.76 -67.34
CA SER A 295 -38.35 31.17 -67.45
C SER A 295 -39.03 32.12 -66.44
N ALA A 296 -38.21 32.77 -65.60
CA ALA A 296 -38.29 34.16 -65.12
C ALA A 296 -38.08 34.36 -63.61
N LYS A 297 -37.50 35.54 -63.29
CA LYS A 297 -37.38 36.26 -62.00
C LYS A 297 -36.31 35.76 -61.02
N SER A 298 -35.17 36.42 -60.77
CA SER A 298 -34.79 37.83 -60.48
C SER A 298 -34.90 38.24 -59.00
N ARG A 299 -33.83 38.89 -58.49
CA ARG A 299 -33.77 39.92 -57.41
C ARG A 299 -34.01 39.39 -55.97
N LYS A 300 -33.42 39.89 -54.87
CA LYS A 300 -32.48 40.97 -54.52
C LYS A 300 -32.21 40.87 -52.99
N ASP A 301 -31.31 41.73 -52.48
CA ASP A 301 -31.23 42.27 -51.10
C ASP A 301 -30.51 41.42 -50.03
N THR A 302 -29.33 41.82 -49.52
CA THR A 302 -28.88 42.97 -48.68
C THR A 302 -29.29 42.88 -47.21
N GLY A 303 -28.31 43.01 -46.28
CA GLY A 303 -28.59 43.33 -44.87
C GLY A 303 -27.61 42.80 -43.80
N THR A 304 -26.46 43.46 -43.61
CA THR A 304 -25.88 43.75 -42.27
C THR A 304 -26.79 44.80 -41.55
N PRO A 305 -26.77 45.06 -40.21
CA PRO A 305 -25.58 45.20 -39.33
C PRO A 305 -25.80 44.96 -37.78
N LYS A 306 -24.78 45.37 -37.00
CA LYS A 306 -24.77 45.97 -35.63
C LYS A 306 -24.40 45.14 -34.37
N LYS A 307 -23.20 45.46 -33.87
CA LYS A 307 -22.83 46.04 -32.53
C LYS A 307 -23.75 45.85 -31.31
N GLN A 308 -23.14 45.44 -30.19
CA GLN A 308 -23.27 45.94 -28.79
C GLN A 308 -22.19 45.20 -27.96
N SER A 309 -21.17 45.78 -27.29
CA SER A 309 -21.05 46.76 -26.18
C SER A 309 -21.49 46.25 -24.80
N VAL A 310 -20.74 46.70 -23.75
CA VAL A 310 -21.04 46.70 -22.28
C VAL A 310 -20.50 45.44 -21.53
N SER A 311 -19.89 45.43 -20.33
CA SER A 311 -19.55 46.35 -19.20
C SER A 311 -18.49 45.66 -18.31
N LYS A 312 -17.46 46.34 -17.76
CA LYS A 312 -17.33 46.86 -16.37
C LYS A 312 -17.90 46.00 -15.22
N THR A 313 -17.06 45.61 -14.25
CA THR A 313 -17.17 45.69 -12.76
C THR A 313 -16.02 44.85 -12.15
N SER A 314 -15.02 45.35 -11.43
CA SER A 314 -14.95 46.01 -10.11
C SER A 314 -15.15 45.09 -8.89
N LYS A 315 -14.25 45.28 -7.91
CA LYS A 315 -14.26 44.96 -6.46
C LYS A 315 -13.29 43.83 -6.05
N LYS A 316 -12.24 44.05 -5.23
CA LYS A 316 -12.08 44.73 -3.91
C LYS A 316 -12.49 43.83 -2.74
N LYS A 317 -11.50 43.37 -1.96
CA LYS A 317 -11.48 42.97 -0.53
C LYS A 317 -10.30 42.01 -0.33
N LYS A 318 -9.57 41.93 0.78
CA LYS A 318 -9.44 42.63 2.07
C LYS A 318 -8.18 42.01 2.69
N GLN A 319 -7.28 42.83 3.27
CA GLN A 319 -6.92 42.81 4.70
C GLN A 319 -6.42 41.46 5.22
#